data_AF-A0A5C3KSP9-F1
#
_entry.id   AF-A0A5C3KSP9-F1
#
_cell.length_a   1.000
_cell.length_b   1.000
_cell.length_c   1.000
_cell.angle_alpha   90.00
_cell.angle_beta   90.00
_cell.angle_gamma   90.00
#
_symmetry.space_group_name_H-M   'P 1'
#
loop_
_entity.id
_entity.type
_entity.pdbx_description
1 polymer ?
#
loop_
_entity_poly.entity_id
_entity_poly.type
_entity_poly.pdbx_seq_one_letter_code
_entity_poly.pdbx_strand_id
1 'polypeptide(L)'
;MVEPDQKIHVSGIKDDPCAMWKALEDIFIQKKPGARFNAYDNLFLVRRGKNESLQALINRVDNLMQQICNVRPKEFNLGALDSELASMALIRALPEECLTFTSSLLLLEKLDRTAIHQAFITEETQRRHCANDTPSV
;
A
#
# COMPACT_ATOMS: atom_id res chain seq x y z
N MET A 1 16.20 -17.21 6.76
CA MET A 1 16.02 -18.59 6.24
C MET A 1 14.67 -18.63 5.53
N VAL A 2 14.58 -19.21 4.34
CA VAL A 2 13.29 -19.37 3.62
C VAL A 2 12.47 -20.47 4.30
N GLU A 3 11.22 -20.18 4.65
CA GLU A 3 10.36 -21.13 5.36
C GLU A 3 10.02 -22.36 4.49
N PRO A 4 9.77 -23.54 5.09
CA PRO A 4 9.53 -24.78 4.36
C PRO A 4 8.47 -24.67 3.27
N ASP A 5 7.37 -23.96 3.55
CA ASP A 5 6.24 -23.79 2.63
C ASP A 5 6.59 -22.92 1.42
N GLN A 6 7.58 -22.04 1.56
CA GLN A 6 8.05 -21.16 0.49
C GLN A 6 9.13 -21.81 -0.38
N LYS A 7 9.73 -22.93 0.08
CA LYS A 7 10.71 -23.69 -0.70
C LYS A 7 10.11 -24.27 -1.98
N ILE A 8 8.80 -24.50 -2.02
CA ILE A 8 8.09 -25.02 -3.20
C ILE A 8 8.26 -24.05 -4.38
N HIS A 9 8.17 -22.74 -4.13
CA HIS A 9 8.23 -21.69 -5.15
C HIS A 9 9.63 -21.45 -5.74
N VAL A 10 10.68 -21.89 -5.05
CA VAL A 10 12.09 -21.75 -5.51
C VAL A 10 12.73 -23.09 -5.89
N SER A 11 12.01 -24.21 -5.75
CA SER A 11 12.57 -25.55 -5.92
C SER A 11 13.06 -25.87 -7.34
N GLY A 12 12.40 -25.34 -8.36
CA GLY A 12 12.74 -25.54 -9.78
C GLY A 12 13.74 -24.53 -10.37
N ILE A 13 14.20 -23.56 -9.57
CA ILE A 13 15.13 -22.49 -9.99
C ILE A 13 16.35 -22.38 -9.07
N LYS A 14 16.64 -23.43 -8.31
CA LYS A 14 17.75 -23.47 -7.34
C LYS A 14 19.13 -23.25 -7.98
N ASP A 15 19.27 -23.64 -9.24
CA ASP A 15 20.54 -23.58 -9.98
C ASP A 15 20.77 -22.21 -10.65
N ASP A 16 19.79 -21.30 -10.60
CA ASP A 16 19.92 -19.91 -11.06
C ASP A 16 19.70 -18.94 -9.87
N PRO A 17 20.79 -18.49 -9.23
CA PRO A 17 20.72 -17.56 -8.11
C PRO A 17 20.01 -16.24 -8.43
N CYS A 18 20.10 -15.76 -9.67
CA CYS A 18 19.44 -14.52 -10.10
C CYS A 18 17.94 -14.72 -10.23
N ALA A 19 17.50 -15.81 -10.85
CA ALA A 19 16.08 -16.16 -10.93
C ALA A 19 15.48 -16.44 -9.55
N MET A 20 16.21 -17.14 -8.68
CA MET A 20 15.77 -17.40 -7.30
C MET A 20 15.60 -16.09 -6.52
N TRP A 21 16.56 -15.17 -6.61
CA TRP A 21 16.45 -13.88 -5.93
C TRP A 21 15.27 -13.06 -6.44
N LYS A 22 15.04 -13.05 -7.76
CA LYS A 22 13.90 -12.37 -8.36
C LYS A 22 12.56 -12.96 -7.90
N ALA A 23 12.43 -14.29 -7.85
CA ALA A 23 11.23 -14.94 -7.37
C ALA A 23 10.95 -14.61 -5.89
N LEU A 24 12.00 -14.57 -5.06
CA LEU A 24 11.87 -14.15 -3.66
C LEU A 24 11.49 -12.66 -3.56
N GLU A 25 12.11 -11.77 -4.33
CA GLU A 25 11.71 -10.36 -4.40
C GLU A 25 10.24 -10.19 -4.79
N ASP A 26 9.77 -10.90 -5.81
CA ASP A 26 8.38 -10.83 -6.28
C ASP A 26 7.39 -11.34 -5.22
N ILE A 27 7.74 -12.40 -4.49
CA ILE A 27 6.90 -12.98 -3.42
C ILE A 27 6.85 -12.07 -2.19
N PHE A 28 7.99 -11.53 -1.76
CA PHE A 28 8.15 -10.90 -0.44
C PHE A 28 8.11 -9.38 -0.45
N ILE A 29 8.66 -8.71 -1.46
CA ILE A 29 8.70 -7.25 -1.49
C ILE A 29 7.36 -6.69 -1.96
N GLN A 30 6.53 -7.51 -2.65
CA GLN A 30 5.18 -7.19 -3.14
C GLN A 30 5.03 -5.71 -3.45
N LYS A 31 5.64 -5.24 -4.55
CA LYS A 31 5.62 -3.84 -5.00
C LYS A 31 4.24 -3.37 -5.49
N LYS A 32 3.19 -3.83 -4.82
CA LYS A 32 1.79 -3.48 -5.02
C LYS A 32 1.48 -2.18 -4.29
N PRO A 33 0.52 -1.40 -4.79
CA PRO A 33 0.22 -0.10 -4.19
C PRO A 33 -0.25 -0.15 -2.74
N GLY A 34 -1.00 -1.18 -2.34
CA GLY A 34 -1.39 -1.37 -0.93
C GLY A 34 -0.20 -1.47 0.02
N ALA A 35 0.87 -2.16 -0.38
CA ALA A 35 2.11 -2.24 0.41
C ALA A 35 2.80 -0.88 0.52
N ARG A 36 2.80 -0.07 -0.55
CA ARG A 36 3.32 1.30 -0.52
C ARG A 36 2.47 2.22 0.36
N PHE A 37 1.15 2.13 0.26
CA PHE A 37 0.22 2.87 1.12
C PHE A 37 0.54 2.59 2.59
N ASN A 38 0.66 1.32 2.97
CA ASN A 38 1.00 0.93 4.34
C ASN A 38 2.38 1.44 4.79
N ALA A 39 3.38 1.43 3.89
CA ALA A 39 4.71 1.95 4.20
C ALA A 39 4.68 3.47 4.48
N TYR A 40 3.97 4.24 3.66
CA TYR A 40 3.77 5.68 3.90
C TYR A 40 2.92 5.94 5.14
N ASP A 41 1.87 5.16 5.38
CA ASP A 41 1.04 5.31 6.58
C ASP A 41 1.86 5.08 7.86
N ASN A 42 2.66 4.01 7.90
CA ASN A 42 3.57 3.73 9.00
C ASN A 42 4.54 4.88 9.26
N LEU A 43 5.07 5.51 8.20
CA LEU A 43 5.93 6.69 8.30
C LEU A 43 5.19 7.88 8.93
N PHE A 44 3.99 8.20 8.46
CA PHE A 44 3.25 9.38 8.95
C PHE A 44 2.67 9.18 10.36
N LEU A 45 2.39 7.93 10.74
CA LEU A 45 1.96 7.56 12.09
C LEU A 45 3.11 7.55 13.11
N VAL A 46 4.37 7.71 12.69
CA VAL A 46 5.50 7.76 13.62
C VAL A 46 5.27 8.85 14.67
N ARG A 47 5.30 8.42 15.93
CA ARG A 47 5.38 9.27 17.11
C ARG A 47 6.48 8.74 18.02
N ARG A 48 7.14 9.66 18.72
CA ARG A 48 8.19 9.33 19.67
C ARG A 48 7.60 8.50 20.80
N GLY A 49 8.23 7.37 21.12
CA GLY A 49 7.89 6.55 22.28
C GLY A 49 8.33 7.19 23.60
N LYS A 50 7.65 6.86 24.72
CA LYS A 50 7.96 7.41 26.06
C LYS A 50 9.43 7.21 26.49
N ASN A 51 10.02 6.07 26.14
CA ASN A 51 11.38 5.69 26.51
C ASN A 51 12.34 5.66 25.30
N GLU A 52 11.93 6.24 24.17
CA GLU A 52 12.73 6.27 22.94
C GLU A 52 13.66 7.49 22.96
N SER A 53 14.95 7.26 22.67
CA SER A 53 15.92 8.33 22.45
C SER A 53 15.67 9.01 21.11
N LEU A 54 16.08 10.28 20.97
CA LEU A 54 15.95 10.98 19.69
C LEU A 54 16.74 10.29 18.57
N GLN A 55 17.89 9.70 18.88
CA GLN A 55 18.67 8.92 17.92
C GLN A 55 17.94 7.67 17.45
N ALA A 56 17.28 6.94 18.36
CA ALA A 56 16.49 5.77 18.00
C ALA A 56 15.31 6.15 17.09
N LEU A 57 14.67 7.30 17.36
CA LEU A 57 13.61 7.84 16.52
C LEU A 57 14.12 8.18 15.11
N ILE A 58 15.26 8.86 14.98
CA ILE A 58 15.88 9.18 13.69
C ILE A 58 16.13 7.89 12.90
N ASN A 59 16.80 6.92 13.51
CA ASN A 59 17.11 5.64 12.86
C ASN A 59 15.83 4.90 12.42
N ARG A 60 14.75 5.00 13.20
CA ARG A 60 13.46 4.38 12.87
C ARG A 60 12.79 5.07 11.67
N VAL A 61 12.83 6.40 11.60
CA VAL A 61 12.34 7.16 10.45
C VAL A 61 13.17 6.84 9.20
N ASP A 62 14.49 6.78 9.31
CA ASP A 62 15.38 6.42 8.19
C ASP A 62 15.08 5.02 7.66
N ASN A 63 14.84 4.05 8.56
CA ASN A 63 14.46 2.69 8.17
C ASN A 63 13.12 2.66 7.42
N LEU A 64 12.10 3.38 7.91
CA LEU A 64 10.80 3.48 7.24
C LEU A 64 10.92 4.12 5.84
N MET A 65 11.77 5.15 5.70
CA MET A 65 12.06 5.74 4.40
C MET A 65 12.74 4.77 3.45
N GLN A 66 13.69 3.97 3.93
CA GLN A 66 14.32 2.91 3.13
C GLN A 66 13.30 1.85 2.69
N GLN A 67 12.37 1.46 3.57
CA GLN A 67 11.31 0.53 3.22
C GLN A 67 10.43 1.07 2.08
N ILE A 68 10.02 2.36 2.16
CA ILE A 68 9.30 3.04 1.08
C ILE A 68 10.09 3.00 -0.23
N CYS A 69 11.39 3.27 -0.19
CA CYS A 69 12.24 3.21 -1.37
C CYS A 69 12.30 1.79 -1.98
N ASN A 70 12.37 0.75 -1.15
CA ASN A 70 12.47 -0.64 -1.59
C ASN A 70 11.20 -1.14 -2.31
N VAL A 71 10.04 -0.60 -1.95
CA VAL A 71 8.75 -0.98 -2.56
C VAL A 71 8.38 -0.17 -3.82
N ARG A 72 9.22 0.81 -4.21
CA ARG A 72 9.01 1.58 -5.44
C ARG A 72 9.32 0.75 -6.69
N PRO A 73 8.50 0.85 -7.75
CA PRO A 73 8.85 0.35 -9.08
C PRO A 73 10.12 1.01 -9.63
N LYS A 74 10.77 0.38 -10.62
CA LYS A 74 12.00 0.93 -11.24
C LYS A 74 11.75 2.26 -11.94
N GLU A 75 10.55 2.44 -12.50
CA GLU A 75 10.14 3.63 -13.25
C GLU A 75 9.50 4.71 -12.36
N PHE A 76 9.63 4.59 -11.03
CA PHE A 76 9.02 5.52 -10.09
C PHE A 76 9.70 6.89 -10.13
N ASN A 77 8.95 7.92 -10.56
CA ASN A 77 9.42 9.30 -10.68
C ASN A 77 8.65 10.23 -9.74
N LEU A 78 9.02 11.52 -9.74
CA LEU A 78 8.38 12.52 -8.87
C LEU A 78 6.87 12.70 -9.17
N GLY A 79 6.46 12.61 -10.44
CA GLY A 79 5.04 12.67 -10.80
C GLY A 79 4.23 11.47 -10.27
N ALA A 80 4.84 10.27 -10.24
CA ALA A 80 4.24 9.11 -9.62
C ALA A 80 4.09 9.30 -8.09
N LEU A 81 5.09 9.92 -7.45
CA LEU A 81 5.00 10.29 -6.03
C LEU A 81 3.85 11.26 -5.76
N ASP A 82 3.76 12.35 -6.51
CA ASP A 82 2.70 13.35 -6.33
C ASP A 82 1.31 12.75 -6.54
N SER A 83 1.17 11.88 -7.55
CA SER A 83 -0.08 11.16 -7.79
C SER A 83 -0.43 10.22 -6.63
N GLU A 84 0.54 9.45 -6.11
CA GLU A 84 0.28 8.53 -4.98
C GLU A 84 -0.07 9.30 -3.71
N LEU A 85 0.63 10.40 -3.40
CA LEU A 85 0.33 11.23 -2.23
C LEU A 85 -1.08 11.83 -2.29
N ALA A 86 -1.51 12.31 -3.46
CA ALA A 86 -2.87 12.81 -3.65
C ALA A 86 -3.92 11.70 -3.43
N SER A 87 -3.70 10.52 -4.02
CA SER A 87 -4.57 9.35 -3.80
C SER A 87 -4.62 8.93 -2.33
N MET A 88 -3.48 8.92 -1.64
CA MET A 88 -3.42 8.61 -0.21
C MET A 88 -4.22 9.60 0.63
N ALA A 89 -4.10 10.89 0.34
CA ALA A 89 -4.86 11.93 1.03
C ALA A 89 -6.37 11.74 0.85
N LEU A 90 -6.83 11.36 -0.35
CA LEU A 90 -8.24 11.05 -0.61
C LEU A 90 -8.71 9.85 0.21
N ILE A 91 -7.95 8.75 0.23
CA ILE A 91 -8.28 7.56 1.02
C ILE A 91 -8.35 7.88 2.52
N ARG A 92 -7.39 8.67 3.04
CA ARG A 92 -7.38 9.07 4.45
C ARG A 92 -8.47 10.05 4.84
N ALA A 93 -9.04 10.78 3.88
CA ALA A 93 -10.13 11.71 4.11
C ALA A 93 -11.50 10.99 4.20
N LEU A 94 -11.56 9.70 3.85
CA LEU A 94 -12.77 8.92 3.99
C LEU A 94 -13.11 8.68 5.46
N PRO A 95 -14.39 8.82 5.86
CA PRO A 95 -14.81 8.56 7.22
C PRO A 95 -14.85 7.05 7.51
N GLU A 96 -14.99 6.68 8.79
CA GLU A 96 -15.00 5.28 9.22
C GLU A 96 -16.15 4.47 8.61
N GLU A 97 -17.28 5.11 8.27
CA GLU A 97 -18.39 4.40 7.59
C GLU A 97 -17.99 3.87 6.21
N CYS A 98 -16.89 4.37 5.63
CA CYS A 98 -16.35 3.94 4.36
C CYS A 98 -15.26 2.85 4.49
N LEU A 99 -15.05 2.23 5.66
CA LEU A 99 -13.97 1.26 5.88
C LEU A 99 -13.93 0.10 4.85
N THR A 100 -15.09 -0.43 4.46
CA THR A 100 -15.19 -1.49 3.44
C THR A 100 -14.70 -1.00 2.08
N PHE A 101 -15.08 0.22 1.71
CA PHE A 101 -14.63 0.87 0.48
C PHE A 101 -13.13 1.20 0.55
N THR A 102 -12.65 1.77 1.65
CA THR A 102 -11.21 1.99 1.90
C THR A 102 -10.41 0.71 1.72
N SER A 103 -10.90 -0.41 2.26
CA SER A 103 -10.26 -1.71 2.13
C SER A 103 -10.21 -2.20 0.67
N SER A 104 -11.28 -1.99 -0.11
CA SER A 104 -11.31 -2.37 -1.53
C SER A 104 -10.34 -1.55 -2.39
N LEU A 105 -10.16 -0.26 -2.07
CA LEU A 105 -9.19 0.60 -2.75
C LEU A 105 -7.74 0.12 -2.58
N LEU A 106 -7.40 -0.46 -1.42
CA LEU A 106 -6.05 -1.00 -1.16
C LEU A 106 -5.74 -2.29 -1.91
N LEU A 107 -6.76 -2.94 -2.49
CA LEU A 107 -6.62 -4.14 -3.33
C LEU A 107 -6.38 -3.81 -4.80
N LEU A 108 -6.48 -2.54 -5.20
CA LEU A 108 -6.25 -2.11 -6.59
C LEU A 108 -4.80 -2.38 -7.01
N GLU A 109 -4.64 -2.83 -8.26
CA GLU A 109 -3.31 -3.05 -8.86
C GLU A 109 -2.52 -1.75 -9.04
N LYS A 110 -3.23 -0.62 -9.17
CA LYS A 110 -2.67 0.72 -9.28
C LYS A 110 -3.45 1.68 -8.39
N LEU A 111 -2.72 2.58 -7.74
CA LEU A 111 -3.26 3.58 -6.82
C LEU A 111 -2.97 4.97 -7.41
N ASP A 112 -3.16 5.08 -8.73
CA ASP A 112 -3.08 6.33 -9.46
C ASP A 112 -4.36 7.14 -9.29
N ARG A 113 -4.24 8.44 -9.54
CA ARG A 113 -5.31 9.40 -9.30
C ARG A 113 -6.57 9.08 -10.11
N THR A 114 -6.42 8.61 -11.34
CA THR A 114 -7.54 8.32 -12.24
C THR A 114 -8.36 7.14 -11.72
N ALA A 115 -7.67 6.06 -11.31
CA ALA A 115 -8.31 4.88 -10.74
C ALA A 115 -9.09 5.20 -9.46
N ILE A 116 -8.49 5.98 -8.54
CA ILE A 116 -9.13 6.39 -7.29
C ILE A 116 -10.33 7.29 -7.56
N HIS A 117 -10.20 8.28 -8.44
CA HIS A 117 -11.32 9.15 -8.81
C HIS A 117 -12.49 8.33 -9.36
N GLN A 118 -12.23 7.40 -10.27
CA GLN A 118 -13.29 6.57 -10.84
C GLN A 118 -13.96 5.69 -9.76
N ALA A 119 -13.18 5.10 -8.85
CA ALA A 119 -13.73 4.30 -7.77
C ALA A 119 -14.64 5.13 -6.83
N PHE A 120 -14.24 6.36 -6.52
CA PHE A 120 -15.05 7.28 -5.69
C PHE A 120 -16.39 7.63 -6.35
N ILE A 121 -16.38 7.98 -7.64
CA ILE A 121 -17.61 8.31 -8.38
C ILE A 121 -18.55 7.11 -8.45
N THR A 122 -17.99 5.91 -8.68
CA THR A 122 -18.77 4.67 -8.70
C THR A 122 -19.40 4.39 -7.33
N GLU A 123 -18.63 4.48 -6.25
CA GLU A 123 -19.13 4.27 -4.88
C GLU A 123 -20.21 5.28 -4.50
N GLU A 124 -20.02 6.56 -4.83
CA GLU A 124 -21.02 7.59 -4.58
C GLU A 124 -22.33 7.29 -5.32
N THR A 125 -22.24 6.87 -6.58
CA THR A 125 -23.40 6.49 -7.39
C THR A 125 -24.13 5.31 -6.76
N GLN A 126 -23.41 4.27 -6.33
CA GLN A 126 -23.99 3.09 -5.68
C GLN A 126 -24.74 3.46 -4.40
N ARG A 127 -24.15 4.29 -3.54
CA ARG A 127 -24.79 4.72 -2.29
C ARG A 127 -26.05 5.54 -2.53
N ARG A 128 -26.06 6.41 -3.55
CA ARG A 128 -27.26 7.16 -3.94
C ARG A 128 -28.38 6.23 -4.40
N HIS A 129 -28.08 5.18 -5.18
CA HIS A 129 -29.08 4.19 -5.57
C HIS A 129 -29.65 3.45 -4.35
N CYS A 130 -28.80 2.93 -3.45
CA CYS A 130 -29.26 2.24 -2.26
C CYS A 130 -30.12 3.11 -1.34
N ALA A 131 -29.82 4.42 -1.24
CA ALA A 131 -30.62 5.36 -0.45
C ALA A 131 -32.00 5.63 -1.06
N ASN A 132 -32.12 5.62 -2.39
CA ASN A 132 -33.38 5.84 -3.10
C ASN A 132 -34.29 4.60 -3.11
N ASP A 133 -33.72 3.40 -2.95
CA ASP A 133 -34.45 2.13 -2.94
C ASP A 133 -35.05 1.77 -1.56
N THR A 134 -34.65 2.47 -0.49
CA THR A 134 -35.31 2.36 0.82
C THR A 134 -36.66 3.10 0.82
N PRO A 135 -37.82 2.40 0.92
CA PRO A 135 -39.11 3.06 0.98
C PRO A 135 -39.24 3.88 2.27
N SER A 136 -39.76 5.10 2.17
CA SER A 136 -40.12 5.91 3.33
C SER A 136 -41.16 5.14 4.16
N VAL A 137 -40.80 4.78 5.41
CA VAL A 137 -41.71 4.21 6.41
C VAL A 137 -42.61 5.30 6.99
#